data_AF-A0A060CBF9-F1
#
_entry.id   AF-A0A060CBF9-F1
#
_cell.length_a   1.000
_cell.length_b   1.000
_cell.length_c   1.000
_cell.angle_alpha   90.00
_cell.angle_beta   90.00
_cell.angle_gamma   90.00
#
_symmetry.space_group_name_H-M   'P 1'
#
loop_
_entity.id
_entity.type
_entity.pdbx_description
1 polymer ?
#
loop_
_entity_poly.entity_id
_entity_poly.type
_entity_poly.pdbx_seq_one_letter_code
_entity_poly.pdbx_strand_id
1 'polypeptide(L)' 'AHPDDESSKGAATMARYVAEGVEVMVVTCTGGERGSVLNPKLDRPEIVENMAEIRRQEMERAREILGVRRSGWASSTR' A
#
# COMPACT_ATOMS: atom_id res chain seq x y z
N ALA A 1 3.50 -6.46 -7.87
CA ALA A 1 3.48 -5.22 -7.10
C ALA A 1 2.34 -5.30 -6.09
N HIS A 2 2.62 -5.00 -4.84
CA HIS A 2 1.77 -5.29 -3.68
C HIS A 2 1.67 -4.05 -2.78
N PRO A 3 0.70 -4.02 -1.83
CA PRO A 3 0.57 -2.93 -0.87
C PRO A 3 1.74 -3.01 0.13
N ASP A 4 2.68 -2.06 0.08
CA ASP A 4 3.94 -1.93 0.87
C ASP A 4 5.14 -1.60 -0.02
N ASP A 5 5.08 -1.92 -1.32
CA ASP A 5 6.18 -1.72 -2.26
C ASP A 5 6.55 -0.22 -2.35
N GLU A 6 5.56 0.67 -2.27
CA GLU A 6 5.76 2.11 -2.27
C GLU A 6 6.51 2.59 -1.02
N SER A 7 6.15 2.05 0.14
CA SER A 7 6.74 2.42 1.43
C SER A 7 8.13 1.82 1.64
N SER A 8 8.37 0.61 1.14
CA SER A 8 9.62 -0.12 1.33
C SER A 8 10.70 0.23 0.29
N LYS A 9 10.31 0.58 -0.94
CA LYS A 9 11.26 0.78 -2.06
C LYS A 9 11.33 2.22 -2.55
N GLY A 10 10.30 3.02 -2.32
CA GLY A 10 10.16 4.35 -2.95
C GLY A 10 9.90 5.51 -2.00
N ALA A 11 9.73 5.27 -0.69
CA ALA A 11 9.23 6.26 0.27
C ALA A 11 9.99 7.58 0.25
N ALA A 12 11.32 7.55 0.41
CA ALA A 12 12.14 8.77 0.45
C ALA A 12 12.06 9.58 -0.86
N THR A 13 12.09 8.88 -2.00
CA THR A 13 12.01 9.52 -3.32
C THR A 13 10.65 10.17 -3.54
N MET A 14 9.55 9.48 -3.22
CA MET A 14 8.20 10.03 -3.34
C MET A 14 8.01 11.22 -2.41
N ALA A 15 8.40 11.09 -1.13
CA ALA A 15 8.28 12.16 -0.16
C ALA A 15 9.05 13.42 -0.57
N ARG A 16 10.27 13.26 -1.13
CA ARG A 16 11.04 14.37 -1.68
C ARG A 16 10.27 15.09 -2.79
N TYR A 17 9.77 14.35 -3.78
CA TYR A 17 9.06 14.95 -4.91
C TYR A 17 7.74 15.61 -4.50
N VAL A 18 7.01 15.00 -3.55
CA VAL A 18 5.83 15.63 -2.95
C VAL A 18 6.20 16.95 -2.26
N ALA A 19 7.31 17.00 -1.51
CA ALA A 19 7.79 18.21 -0.86
C ALA A 19 8.25 19.29 -1.84
N GLU A 20 8.78 18.90 -3.00
CA GLU A 20 9.12 19.78 -4.13
C GLU A 20 7.88 20.24 -4.93
N GLY A 21 6.67 19.81 -4.55
CA GLY A 21 5.41 20.20 -5.20
C GLY A 21 5.08 19.39 -6.47
N VAL A 22 5.83 18.33 -6.74
CA VAL A 22 5.59 17.43 -7.89
C VAL A 22 4.42 16.51 -7.60
N GLU A 23 3.55 16.30 -8.59
CA GLU A 23 2.48 15.31 -8.49
C GLU A 23 3.06 13.89 -8.55
N VAL A 24 2.80 13.10 -7.51
CA VAL A 24 3.20 11.70 -7.40
C VAL A 24 1.95 10.81 -7.37
N MET A 25 2.00 9.72 -8.13
CA MET A 25 0.97 8.67 -8.17
C MET A 25 1.56 7.31 -7.81
N VAL A 26 0.82 6.54 -7.00
CA VAL A 26 1.12 5.12 -6.74
C VAL A 26 0.03 4.24 -7.36
N VAL A 27 0.45 3.20 -8.10
CA VAL A 27 -0.47 2.19 -8.66
C VAL A 27 -0.12 0.83 -8.07
N THR A 28 -1.14 0.16 -7.53
CA THR A 28 -1.00 -1.15 -6.88
C THR A 28 -1.64 -2.22 -7.74
N CYS A 29 -0.90 -3.30 -8.04
CA CYS A 29 -1.39 -4.31 -8.99
C CYS A 29 -2.17 -5.47 -8.34
N THR A 30 -2.03 -5.70 -7.04
CA THR A 30 -2.63 -6.85 -6.33
C THR A 30 -2.98 -6.46 -4.89
N GLY A 31 -3.98 -7.10 -4.28
CA GLY A 31 -4.35 -6.88 -2.87
C GLY A 31 -3.37 -7.48 -1.86
N GLY A 32 -2.40 -8.28 -2.31
CA GLY A 32 -1.38 -8.86 -1.44
C GLY A 32 -1.87 -10.06 -0.61
N GLU A 33 -2.93 -10.73 -1.06
CA GLU A 33 -3.65 -11.81 -0.38
C GLU A 33 -2.82 -13.09 -0.21
N ARG A 34 -1.75 -13.23 -0.98
CA ARG A 34 -0.78 -14.35 -0.87
C ARG A 34 0.37 -14.04 0.09
N GLY A 35 0.32 -12.91 0.80
CA GLY A 35 1.31 -12.51 1.80
C GLY A 35 1.18 -13.32 3.10
N SER A 36 2.07 -13.03 4.04
CA SER A 36 2.07 -13.63 5.38
C SER A 36 1.91 -12.55 6.45
N VAL A 37 1.22 -12.86 7.54
CA VAL A 37 1.16 -12.00 8.71
C VAL A 37 2.43 -12.19 9.52
N LEU A 38 3.30 -11.18 9.55
CA LEU A 38 4.60 -11.29 10.23
C LEU A 38 4.54 -10.97 11.72
N ASN A 39 3.48 -10.28 12.18
CA ASN A 39 3.28 -9.96 13.59
C ASN A 39 2.47 -11.09 14.25
N PRO A 40 3.05 -11.89 15.18
CA PRO A 40 2.33 -12.99 15.82
C PRO A 40 1.07 -12.54 16.60
N LYS A 41 1.00 -11.27 17.03
CA LYS A 41 -0.19 -10.73 17.72
C LYS A 41 -1.37 -10.47 16.77
N LEU A 42 -1.11 -10.46 15.46
CA LEU A 42 -2.10 -10.26 14.40
C LEU A 42 -2.37 -11.56 13.63
N ASP A 43 -1.65 -12.66 13.91
CA ASP A 43 -1.87 -13.95 13.26
C ASP A 43 -3.12 -14.63 13.84
N ARG A 44 -4.28 -14.15 13.39
CA ARG A 44 -5.60 -14.56 13.86
C ARG A 44 -6.52 -14.79 12.66
N PRO A 45 -7.46 -15.76 12.72
CA PRO A 45 -8.30 -16.11 11.57
C PRO A 45 -9.01 -14.91 10.94
N GLU A 46 -9.52 -13.98 11.75
CA GLU A 46 -10.22 -12.79 11.28
C GLU A 46 -9.33 -11.82 10.48
N ILE A 47 -8.02 -11.82 10.75
CA ILE A 47 -7.05 -10.99 10.04
C ILE A 47 -6.70 -11.63 8.70
N VAL A 48 -6.51 -12.95 8.68
CA VAL A 48 -6.19 -13.70 7.45
C VAL A 48 -7.38 -13.66 6.48
N GLU A 49 -8.60 -13.87 6.97
CA GLU A 49 -9.83 -13.80 6.17
C GLU A 49 -10.06 -12.40 5.56
N ASN A 50 -9.62 -11.34 6.24
CA ASN A 50 -9.81 -9.96 5.82
C ASN A 50 -8.53 -9.27 5.31
N MET A 51 -7.51 -10.05 4.94
CA MET A 51 -6.17 -9.53 4.68
C MET A 51 -6.13 -8.46 3.58
N ALA A 52 -6.89 -8.65 2.49
CA ALA A 52 -6.91 -7.70 1.37
C ALA A 52 -7.38 -6.31 1.80
N GLU A 53 -8.46 -6.26 2.60
CA GLU A 53 -9.06 -5.03 3.09
C GLU A 53 -8.16 -4.35 4.13
N ILE A 54 -7.57 -5.12 5.04
CA ILE A 54 -6.61 -4.60 6.03
C ILE A 54 -5.41 -3.97 5.31
N ARG A 55 -4.83 -4.66 4.33
CA ARG A 55 -3.69 -4.12 3.56
C ARG A 55 -4.07 -2.90 2.73
N ARG A 56 -5.32 -2.80 2.25
CA ARG A 56 -5.84 -1.58 1.62
C ARG A 56 -5.85 -0.41 2.60
N GLN A 57 -6.33 -0.61 3.83
CA GLN A 57 -6.34 0.42 4.87
C GLN A 57 -4.92 0.82 5.31
N GLU A 58 -4.02 -0.15 5.46
CA GLU A 58 -2.59 0.09 5.73
C GLU A 58 -1.97 0.97 4.64
N MET A 59 -2.28 0.68 3.38
CA MET A 59 -1.79 1.44 2.23
C MET A 59 -2.37 2.85 2.14
N GLU A 60 -3.67 3.02 2.43
CA GLU A 60 -4.30 4.35 2.53
C GLU A 60 -3.58 5.19 3.58
N ARG A 61 -3.31 4.61 4.75
CA ARG A 61 -2.59 5.30 5.82
C ARG A 61 -1.14 5.63 5.44
N ALA A 62 -0.43 4.71 4.80
CA ALA A 62 0.94 4.95 4.34
C ALA A 62 1.00 6.12 3.35
N ARG A 63 0.02 6.21 2.44
CA ARG A 63 -0.06 7.30 1.47
C ARG A 63 -0.35 8.65 2.08
N GLU A 64 -1.19 8.73 3.10
CA GLU A 64 -1.39 9.96 3.87
C GLU A 64 -0.07 10.45 4.47
N ILE A 65 0.70 9.54 5.05
CA ILE A 65 2.02 9.85 5.64
C ILE A 65 3.01 10.33 4.57
N LEU A 66 3.02 9.70 3.39
CA LEU A 66 3.89 10.07 2.28
C LEU A 66 3.41 11.32 1.51
N GLY A 67 2.21 11.83 1.80
CA GLY A 67 1.60 12.95 1.09
C GLY A 67 1.17 12.64 -0.35
N VAL A 68 1.03 11.35 -0.71
CA VAL A 68 0.68 10.91 -2.06
C VAL A 68 -0.84 11.01 -2.28
N ARG A 69 -1.27 12.10 -2.92
CA ARG A 69 -2.70 12.39 -3.14
C ARG A 69 -3.37 11.51 -4.21
N ARG A 70 -2.64 11.03 -5.20
CA ARG A 70 -3.21 10.23 -6.31
C ARG A 70 -2.80 8.76 -6.22
N SER A 71 -3.75 7.87 -6.39
CA SER A 71 -3.49 6.42 -6.52
C SER A 71 -4.53 5.71 -7.35
N GLY A 72 -4.21 4.49 -7.75
CA GLY A 72 -5.21 3.54 -8.21
C GLY A 72 -4.81 2.09 -7.95
N TRP A 73 -5.80 1.22 -8.06
CA TRP A 73 -5.58 -0.21 -8.24
C TRP A 73 -5.52 -0.49 -9.74
N ALA A 74 -4.56 -1.28 -10.18
CA ALA A 74 -4.57 -1.75 -11.56
C ALA A 74 -5.83 -2.59 -11.77
N SER A 75 -6.65 -2.21 -12.74
CA SER A 75 -7.83 -2.99 -13.09
C SER A 75 -7.37 -4.30 -13.72
N SER A 76 -7.81 -5.44 -13.16
CA SER A 76 -7.83 -6.70 -13.91
C SER A 76 -8.97 -6.61 -14.92
N THR A 77 -8.72 -5.90 -16.02
CA THR A 77 -9.62 -5.96 -17.16
C THR A 77 -9.43 -7.36 -17.77
N ARG A 78 -10.48 -8.19 -17.72
CA ARG A 78 -10.61 -9.32 -18.64
C ARG A 78 -10.97 -8.78 -20.02
#